data_AF-A0A1N7M0Q1-F1
#
_entry.id   AF-A0A1N7M0Q1-F1
#
_cell.length_a   1.000
_cell.length_b   1.000
_cell.length_c   1.000
_cell.angle_alpha   90.00
_cell.angle_beta   90.00
_cell.angle_gamma   90.00
#
_symmetry.space_group_name_H-M   'P 1'
#
loop_
_entity.id
_entity.type
_entity.pdbx_description
1 polymer ?
#
loop_
_entity_poly.entity_id
_entity_poly.type
_entity_poly.pdbx_seq_one_letter_code
_entity_poly.pdbx_strand_id
1 'polypeptide(L)' 'MSPAGRLLLNRRLVQAPVDAIDYVITHELCHVAEPHHGAAFFDLLDKVMPDWERGKQRLERAMA' A
#
# COMPACT_ATOMS: atom_id res chain seq x y z
N MET A 1 -5.39 3.68 -7.17
CA MET A 1 -6.75 4.28 -6.98
C MET A 1 -7.29 4.87 -8.29
N SER A 2 -8.59 4.74 -8.57
CA SER A 2 -9.20 5.31 -9.78
C SER A 2 -9.39 6.84 -9.66
N PRO A 3 -9.54 7.58 -10.78
CA PRO A 3 -9.88 9.01 -10.75
C PRO A 3 -11.17 9.35 -9.98
N ALA A 4 -12.09 8.38 -9.83
CA ALA A 4 -13.32 8.52 -9.06
C ALA A 4 -13.17 8.13 -7.58
N GLY A 5 -11.95 8.02 -7.05
CA GLY A 5 -11.69 7.67 -5.65
C GLY A 5 -11.96 6.21 -5.26
N ARG A 6 -12.13 5.31 -6.24
CA ARG A 6 -12.32 3.87 -5.99
C ARG A 6 -10.99 3.16 -5.77
N LEU A 7 -10.92 2.40 -4.68
CA LEU A 7 -9.82 1.51 -4.35
C LEU A 7 -10.09 0.13 -4.98
N LEU A 8 -9.22 -0.28 -5.91
CA LEU A 8 -9.34 -1.54 -6.65
C LEU A 8 -8.19 -2.45 -6.24
N LEU A 9 -8.52 -3.62 -5.69
CA LEU A 9 -7.53 -4.57 -5.19
C LEU A 9 -7.57 -5.86 -5.97
N ASN A 10 -6.42 -6.51 -6.09
CA ASN A 10 -6.35 -7.87 -6.62
C ASN A 10 -7.01 -8.83 -5.63
N ARG A 11 -7.93 -9.68 -6.10
CA ARG A 11 -8.62 -10.67 -5.25
C ARG A 11 -7.69 -11.65 -4.56
N ARG A 12 -6.50 -11.92 -5.10
CA ARG A 12 -5.48 -12.78 -4.46
C ARG A 12 -4.94 -12.16 -3.16
N LEU A 13 -5.05 -10.85 -2.99
CA LEU A 13 -4.59 -10.15 -1.80
C LEU A 13 -5.26 -10.68 -0.52
N VAL A 14 -6.48 -11.22 -0.60
CA VAL A 14 -7.18 -11.82 0.55
C VAL A 14 -6.47 -13.05 1.14
N GLN A 15 -5.51 -13.62 0.41
CA GLN A 15 -4.70 -14.76 0.85
C GLN A 15 -3.34 -14.32 1.42
N ALA A 16 -2.99 -13.04 1.33
CA ALA A 16 -1.74 -12.51 1.83
C ALA A 16 -1.78 -12.40 3.37
N PRO A 17 -0.61 -12.37 4.03
CA PRO A 17 -0.52 -11.99 5.44
C PRO A 17 -1.20 -10.65 5.70
N VAL A 18 -1.83 -10.50 6.88
CA VAL A 18 -2.60 -9.29 7.23
C VAL A 18 -1.78 -8.00 7.10
N ASP A 19 -0.51 -8.02 7.51
CA ASP A 19 0.38 -6.88 7.39
C ASP A 19 0.76 -6.53 5.95
N ALA A 20 0.72 -7.49 5.01
CA ALA A 20 0.83 -7.20 3.59
C ALA A 20 -0.46 -6.55 3.04
N ILE A 21 -1.62 -6.95 3.55
CA ILE A 21 -2.91 -6.33 3.19
C ILE A 21 -2.96 -4.88 3.70
N ASP A 22 -2.59 -4.65 4.96
CA ASP A 22 -2.54 -3.32 5.57
C ASP A 22 -1.60 -2.40 4.79
N TYR A 23 -0.43 -2.90 4.37
CA TYR A 23 0.49 -2.18 3.51
C TYR A 23 -0.15 -1.75 2.18
N VAL A 24 -0.80 -2.66 1.45
CA VAL A 24 -1.43 -2.34 0.16
C VAL A 24 -2.57 -1.33 0.32
N ILE A 25 -3.42 -1.50 1.34
CA ILE A 25 -4.52 -0.56 1.60
C ILE A 25 -3.97 0.83 1.92
N THR A 26 -2.99 0.91 2.81
CA THR A 26 -2.37 2.19 3.20
C THR A 26 -1.69 2.86 2.02
N HIS A 27 -0.94 2.08 1.22
CA HIS A 27 -0.31 2.53 -0.01
C HIS A 27 -1.32 3.15 -0.99
N GLU A 28 -2.43 2.45 -1.25
CA GLU A 28 -3.48 2.95 -2.15
C GLU A 28 -4.18 4.19 -1.60
N LEU A 29 -4.31 4.32 -0.26
CA LEU A 29 -4.88 5.52 0.37
C LEU A 29 -3.91 6.72 0.31
N CYS A 30 -2.60 6.51 0.40
CA CYS A 30 -1.61 7.56 0.20
C CYS A 30 -1.75 8.22 -1.18
N HIS A 31 -2.20 7.48 -2.20
CA HIS A 31 -2.50 8.03 -3.52
C HIS A 31 -3.66 9.03 -3.57
N VAL A 32 -4.46 9.21 -2.50
CA VAL A 32 -5.44 10.30 -2.43
C VAL A 32 -4.70 11.65 -2.38
N ALA A 33 -3.64 11.72 -1.57
CA ALA A 33 -2.89 12.95 -1.33
C ALA A 33 -1.69 13.09 -2.29
N GLU A 34 -1.00 11.98 -2.55
CA GLU A 34 0.25 11.94 -3.31
C GLU A 34 0.10 10.98 -4.50
N PRO A 35 -0.28 11.46 -5.70
CA PRO A 35 -0.61 10.59 -6.83
C PRO A 35 0.57 9.78 -7.39
N HIS A 36 1.81 10.18 -7.08
CA HIS A 36 3.03 9.60 -7.62
C HIS A 36 3.95 9.15 -6.49
N HIS A 37 4.72 8.08 -6.70
CA HIS A 37 5.70 7.55 -5.74
C HIS A 37 6.98 8.39 -5.64
N GLY A 38 6.85 9.69 -5.34
CA GLY A 38 7.97 10.60 -5.08
C GLY A 38 8.33 10.69 -3.58
N ALA A 39 9.27 11.56 -3.23
CA ALA A 39 9.69 11.77 -1.84
C ALA A 39 8.50 12.08 -0.91
N ALA A 40 7.61 12.99 -1.31
CA ALA A 40 6.42 13.34 -0.53
C ALA A 40 5.48 12.15 -0.27
N PHE A 41 5.38 11.20 -1.20
CA PHE A 41 4.61 9.97 -1.00
C PHE A 41 5.23 9.09 0.08
N PHE A 42 6.54 8.88 0.03
CA PHE A 42 7.23 8.05 1.02
C PHE A 42 7.27 8.72 2.38
N ASP A 43 7.45 10.05 2.45
CA ASP A 43 7.34 10.82 3.69
C ASP A 43 5.95 10.68 4.33
N LEU A 44 4.89 10.72 3.51
CA LEU A 44 3.53 10.49 3.96
C LEU A 44 3.33 9.05 4.45
N LEU A 45 3.81 8.07 3.68
CA LEU A 45 3.71 6.65 4.01
C LEU A 45 4.44 6.34 5.32
N ASP A 46 5.66 6.80 5.50
CA ASP A 46 6.45 6.69 6.75
C ASP A 46 5.69 7.29 7.94
N LYS A 47 5.05 8.44 7.74
CA LYS A 47 4.30 9.10 8.81
C LYS A 47 3.07 8.32 9.25
N VAL A 48 2.36 7.67 8.33
CA VAL A 48 1.11 6.95 8.63
C VAL A 48 1.32 5.46 8.94
N MET A 49 2.40 4.86 8.44
CA MET A 49 2.80 3.48 8.66
C MET A 49 4.33 3.39 8.74
N PRO A 50 4.95 3.68 9.90
CA PRO A 50 6.41 3.74 10.04
C PRO A 50 7.18 2.44 9.80
N ASP A 51 6.50 1.29 9.67
CA ASP A 51 7.08 -0.03 9.42
C ASP A 51 6.59 -0.65 8.10
N TRP A 52 6.15 0.17 7.15
CA TRP A 52 5.55 -0.28 5.89
C TRP A 52 6.48 -1.19 5.07
N GLU A 53 7.81 -1.05 5.20
CA GLU A 53 8.76 -1.91 4.49
C GLU A 53 8.61 -3.37 4.86
N ARG A 54 8.22 -3.68 6.12
CA ARG A 54 7.94 -5.05 6.56
C ARG A 54 6.72 -5.62 5.84
N GLY A 55 5.67 -4.82 5.71
CA GLY A 55 4.47 -5.19 4.95
C GLY A 55 4.78 -5.40 3.45
N LYS A 56 5.56 -4.50 2.85
CA LYS A 56 6.04 -4.63 1.46
C LYS A 56 6.85 -5.91 1.23
N GLN A 57 7.82 -6.21 2.10
CA GLN A 57 8.62 -7.42 1.98
C GLN A 57 7.78 -8.70 2.09
N ARG A 58 6.75 -8.70 2.94
CA ARG A 58 5.83 -9.85 3.04
C ARG A 58 4.95 -9.98 1.81
N LEU A 59 4.47 -8.86 1.27
CA LEU A 59 3.71 -8.85 0.01
C LEU A 59 4.55 -9.46 -1.12
N GLU A 60 5.80 -9.02 -1.28
CA GLU A 60 6.72 -9.51 -2.30
C GLU A 60 6.96 -11.02 -2.16
N ARG A 61 7.10 -11.53 -0.94
CA ARG A 61 7.25 -12.98 -0.68
C ARG A 61 5.98 -13.78 -0.92
N ALA A 62 4.82 -13.21 -0.63
CA ALA A 62 3.53 -13.89 -0.78
C ALA A 62 3.02 -13.90 -2.23
N MET A 63 3.52 -12.99 -3.07
CA MET A 63 3.09 -12.82 -4.46
C MET A 63 4.15 -13.23 -5.50
N ALA A 64 5.31 -13.73 -5.06
CA ALA A 64 6.28 -14.44 -5.89
C ALA A 64 5.75 -15.83 -6.30
#